data_AF-A0A971WAJ2-F1
#
_entry.id   AF-A0A971WAJ2-F1
#
_cell.length_a   1.000
_cell.length_b   1.000
_cell.length_c   1.000
_cell.angle_alpha   90.00
_cell.angle_beta   90.00
_cell.angle_gamma   90.00
#
_symmetry.space_group_name_H-M   'P 1'
#
loop_
_entity.id
_entity.type
_entity.pdbx_description
1 polymer ?
#
loop_
_entity_poly.entity_id
_entity_poly.type
_entity_poly.pdbx_seq_one_letter_code
_entity_poly.pdbx_strand_id
1 'polypeptide(L)'
;MKKIAVCCLALALVIVLASSLAFGADTGELIKVYRNLVKLEVNSTPVDTDNFLYNGTTYVPIRAVAELLGKEVDWNAYTSVAGINDVKYEKELLSGLLPDQEGYTWLYHGFAEYGHQMKLDKITDERQKRIYSISGEVYDPSGGESTKDRTISLHYILEDNNLKQEKVEEAMLDSKYDSLILIKTPLVAGTSWSQKVVEKNGKETLLNTLIKRVEVASDGKKEYTVRYEDTNSNYYEERVIKEGSGVVAFEKLLELEDSSFPVSYFQYVGGNIETIELNLYFPDEDASKLFQEKREMLVVDNRKARAAIQGLIAGPRQSGLKSSIPDGTVLLNIYIQNRICYLDFSREFIDNHSGGSAGELMTLGSIVNTLTDLEPIDSVQIMVEGKTGETLGNILLDSPLERMEDLIAETE
;
A
#
# COMPACT_ATOMS: atom_id res chain seq x y z
N MET A 1 32.08 -29.04 -76.88
CA MET A 1 30.97 -28.07 -77.07
C MET A 1 29.88 -28.39 -76.05
N LYS A 2 29.96 -27.80 -74.85
CA LYS A 2 28.99 -26.81 -74.32
C LYS A 2 27.54 -27.05 -74.81
N LYS A 3 26.71 -27.71 -73.98
CA LYS A 3 25.24 -27.54 -73.82
C LYS A 3 24.50 -28.70 -73.09
N ILE A 4 25.16 -29.54 -72.28
CA ILE A 4 24.48 -30.64 -71.55
C ILE A 4 24.26 -30.36 -70.05
N ALA A 5 24.85 -29.30 -69.48
CA ALA A 5 24.92 -29.16 -68.02
C ALA A 5 23.81 -28.36 -67.32
N VAL A 6 22.84 -27.77 -68.05
CA VAL A 6 21.92 -26.78 -67.42
C VAL A 6 20.49 -27.27 -67.21
N CYS A 7 20.03 -28.34 -67.87
CA CYS A 7 18.66 -28.85 -67.68
C CYS A 7 18.51 -29.95 -66.61
N CYS A 8 19.59 -30.62 -66.18
CA CYS A 8 19.51 -31.63 -65.12
C CYS A 8 19.53 -31.03 -63.70
N LEU A 9 20.00 -29.79 -63.52
CA LEU A 9 20.01 -29.14 -62.20
C LEU A 9 18.63 -28.61 -61.78
N ALA A 10 17.76 -28.25 -62.73
CA ALA A 10 16.42 -27.76 -62.42
C ALA A 10 15.43 -28.89 -62.07
N LEU A 11 15.67 -30.12 -62.55
CA LEU A 11 14.83 -31.28 -62.23
C LEU A 11 15.28 -32.00 -60.94
N ALA A 12 16.54 -31.81 -60.52
CA ALA A 12 17.05 -32.35 -59.25
C ALA A 12 16.70 -31.47 -58.03
N LEU A 13 16.32 -30.19 -58.23
CA LEU A 13 16.00 -29.27 -57.14
C LEU A 13 14.56 -29.37 -56.61
N VAL A 14 13.67 -30.10 -57.31
CA VAL A 14 12.24 -30.23 -56.94
C VAL A 14 11.96 -31.50 -56.10
N ILE A 15 12.94 -32.40 -55.93
CA ILE A 15 12.76 -33.67 -55.19
C ILE A 15 13.22 -33.59 -53.71
N VAL A 16 13.81 -32.47 -53.26
CA VAL A 16 14.31 -32.33 -51.86
C VAL A 16 13.26 -31.75 -50.88
N LEU A 17 12.05 -31.43 -51.34
CA LEU A 17 10.92 -31.05 -50.48
C LEU A 17 9.96 -32.23 -50.24
N ALA A 18 10.51 -33.39 -49.88
CA ALA A 18 9.76 -34.37 -49.12
C ALA A 18 9.96 -34.03 -47.64
N SER A 19 9.02 -33.29 -47.06
CA SER A 19 8.93 -33.09 -45.63
C SER A 19 8.89 -34.47 -44.95
N SER A 20 10.00 -34.83 -44.29
CA SER A 20 10.00 -35.96 -43.38
C SER A 20 9.11 -35.58 -42.20
N LEU A 21 7.86 -36.05 -42.22
CA LEU A 21 7.07 -36.14 -41.01
C LEU A 21 7.77 -37.15 -40.09
N ALA A 22 8.52 -36.64 -39.12
CA ALA A 22 9.07 -37.44 -38.04
C ALA A 22 7.90 -37.81 -37.12
N PHE A 23 7.37 -39.03 -37.25
CA PHE A 23 6.56 -39.62 -36.19
C PHE A 23 7.53 -40.08 -35.10
N GLY A 24 7.51 -39.41 -33.94
CA GLY A 24 8.17 -39.91 -32.75
C GLY A 24 7.51 -41.24 -32.37
N ALA A 25 8.25 -42.34 -32.46
CA ALA A 25 7.83 -43.58 -31.84
C ALA A 25 7.84 -43.37 -30.33
N ASP A 26 6.72 -43.66 -29.65
CA ASP A 26 6.69 -43.71 -28.20
C ASP A 26 7.59 -44.88 -27.75
N THR A 27 8.78 -44.54 -27.26
CA THR A 27 9.78 -45.48 -26.75
C THR A 27 9.55 -45.82 -25.28
N GLY A 28 8.41 -45.45 -24.69
CA GLY A 28 8.10 -45.72 -23.29
C GLY A 28 7.85 -47.20 -23.01
N GLU A 29 8.53 -47.75 -22.01
CA GLU A 29 8.17 -49.06 -21.43
C GLU A 29 7.07 -48.88 -20.38
N LEU A 30 6.03 -49.73 -20.45
CA LEU A 30 4.98 -49.75 -19.44
C LEU A 30 5.47 -50.48 -18.17
N ILE A 31 5.42 -49.79 -17.04
CA ILE A 31 5.67 -50.39 -15.73
C ILE A 31 4.36 -50.73 -15.01
N LYS A 32 4.31 -51.90 -14.37
CA LYS A 32 3.17 -52.30 -13.53
C LYS A 32 3.41 -51.82 -12.10
N VAL A 33 2.47 -51.04 -11.57
CA VAL A 33 2.54 -50.47 -10.21
C VAL A 33 1.26 -50.77 -9.43
N TYR A 34 1.34 -50.75 -8.10
CA TYR A 34 0.17 -50.79 -7.22
C TYR A 34 -0.08 -49.38 -6.67
N ARG A 35 -1.20 -48.76 -7.03
CA ARG A 35 -1.55 -47.41 -6.56
C ARG A 35 -2.17 -47.47 -5.16
N ASN A 36 -1.80 -46.50 -4.32
CA ASN A 36 -2.41 -46.21 -3.01
C ASN A 36 -2.52 -47.41 -2.07
N LEU A 37 -1.61 -48.39 -2.20
CA LEU A 37 -1.54 -49.55 -1.32
C LEU A 37 -1.06 -49.17 0.09
N VAL A 38 -0.23 -48.13 0.18
CA VAL A 38 0.34 -47.60 1.43
C VAL A 38 -0.38 -46.29 1.77
N LYS A 39 -0.88 -46.19 3.00
CA LYS A 39 -1.42 -44.92 3.54
C LYS A 39 -0.25 -44.06 4.02
N LEU A 40 -0.23 -42.80 3.62
CA LEU A 40 0.83 -41.85 3.96
C LEU A 40 0.30 -40.81 4.95
N GLU A 41 1.07 -40.57 6.01
CA GLU A 41 0.83 -39.51 6.99
C GLU A 41 2.16 -38.83 7.31
N VAL A 42 2.13 -37.51 7.47
CA VAL A 42 3.26 -36.69 7.93
C VAL A 42 2.78 -35.92 9.15
N ASN A 43 3.45 -36.09 10.30
CA ASN A 43 3.05 -35.44 11.55
C ASN A 43 1.57 -35.66 11.95
N SER A 44 1.04 -36.85 11.70
CA SER A 44 -0.39 -37.22 11.89
C SER A 44 -1.37 -36.54 10.92
N THR A 45 -0.89 -35.84 9.89
CA THR A 45 -1.70 -35.30 8.80
C THR A 45 -1.66 -36.26 7.60
N PRO A 46 -2.81 -36.77 7.11
CA PRO A 46 -2.85 -37.60 5.91
C PRO A 46 -2.37 -36.86 4.66
N VAL A 47 -1.64 -37.55 3.80
CA VAL A 47 -1.25 -37.02 2.48
C VAL A 47 -2.35 -37.30 1.47
N ASP A 48 -3.09 -36.27 1.07
CA ASP A 48 -4.21 -36.36 0.13
C ASP A 48 -3.73 -36.30 -1.34
N THR A 49 -2.83 -37.22 -1.71
CA THR A 49 -2.35 -37.34 -3.09
C THR A 49 -1.87 -38.77 -3.38
N ASP A 50 -1.99 -39.17 -4.65
CA ASP A 50 -1.66 -40.53 -5.08
C ASP A 50 -0.19 -40.89 -4.79
N ASN A 51 0.00 -42.10 -4.26
CA ASN A 51 1.30 -42.77 -4.19
C ASN A 51 1.23 -44.11 -4.93
N PHE A 52 2.39 -44.69 -5.24
CA PHE A 52 2.42 -46.02 -5.83
C PHE A 52 3.60 -46.84 -5.32
N LEU A 53 3.38 -48.16 -5.26
CA LEU A 53 4.41 -49.14 -4.94
C LEU A 53 4.94 -49.75 -6.24
N TYR A 54 6.25 -49.67 -6.44
CA TYR A 54 6.96 -50.28 -7.55
C TYR A 54 8.24 -50.95 -7.05
N ASN A 55 8.41 -52.24 -7.35
CA ASN A 55 9.56 -53.06 -6.92
C ASN A 55 9.90 -52.97 -5.41
N GLY A 56 8.88 -52.91 -4.55
CA GLY A 56 9.06 -52.81 -3.09
C GLY A 56 9.39 -51.40 -2.58
N THR A 57 9.46 -50.40 -3.46
CA THR A 57 9.66 -48.99 -3.11
C THR A 57 8.36 -48.22 -3.26
N THR A 58 7.94 -47.52 -2.20
CA THR A 58 6.80 -46.60 -2.24
C THR A 58 7.28 -45.24 -2.75
N TYR A 59 6.75 -44.84 -3.90
CA TYR A 59 6.98 -43.53 -4.48
C TYR A 59 5.92 -42.56 -3.97
N VAL A 60 6.37 -41.50 -3.33
CA VAL A 60 5.52 -40.52 -2.65
C VAL A 60 5.49 -39.19 -3.42
N PRO A 61 4.38 -38.43 -3.36
CA PRO A 61 4.27 -37.11 -3.97
C PRO A 61 5.21 -36.12 -3.28
N ILE A 62 6.39 -35.88 -3.89
CA ILE A 62 7.47 -35.06 -3.31
C ILE A 62 6.97 -33.72 -2.75
N ARG A 63 6.11 -33.02 -3.48
CA ARG A 63 5.54 -31.72 -3.08
C ARG A 63 4.66 -31.83 -1.83
N ALA A 64 3.67 -32.73 -1.85
CA ALA A 64 2.74 -32.87 -0.74
C ALA A 64 3.43 -33.32 0.55
N VAL A 65 4.44 -34.20 0.45
CA VAL A 65 5.23 -34.61 1.63
C VAL A 65 6.15 -33.48 2.11
N ALA A 66 6.83 -32.77 1.21
CA ALA A 66 7.72 -31.67 1.55
C ALA A 66 6.98 -30.48 2.20
N GLU A 67 5.80 -30.12 1.68
CA GLU A 67 4.97 -29.04 2.24
C GLU A 67 4.50 -29.37 3.66
N LEU A 68 4.10 -30.61 3.93
CA LEU A 68 3.73 -31.07 5.28
C LEU A 68 4.93 -31.11 6.25
N LEU A 69 6.15 -31.17 5.72
CA LEU A 69 7.40 -31.04 6.48
C LEU A 69 7.88 -29.58 6.59
N GLY A 70 7.09 -28.60 6.12
CA GLY A 70 7.43 -27.18 6.16
C GLY A 70 8.57 -26.81 5.21
N LYS A 71 8.65 -27.47 4.04
CA LYS A 71 9.64 -27.20 2.98
C LYS A 71 8.94 -26.74 1.71
N GLU A 72 9.67 -25.99 0.87
CA GLU A 72 9.21 -25.67 -0.49
C GLU A 72 9.86 -26.60 -1.53
N VAL A 73 9.13 -26.90 -2.61
CA VAL A 73 9.66 -27.66 -3.74
C VAL A 73 9.73 -26.78 -4.98
N ASP A 74 10.96 -26.51 -5.43
CA ASP A 74 11.21 -25.79 -6.68
C ASP A 74 11.48 -26.74 -7.86
N TRP A 75 11.42 -26.21 -9.09
CA TRP A 75 11.80 -26.94 -10.30
C TRP A 75 12.67 -26.05 -11.19
N ASN A 76 13.90 -26.49 -11.44
CA ASN A 76 14.78 -25.88 -12.41
C ASN A 76 14.63 -26.61 -13.76
N ALA A 77 13.94 -25.97 -14.70
CA ALA A 77 13.70 -26.54 -16.03
C ALA A 77 14.97 -26.68 -16.88
N TYR A 78 16.02 -25.89 -16.64
CA TYR A 78 17.28 -25.96 -17.39
C TYR A 78 18.11 -27.17 -16.99
N THR A 79 18.11 -27.52 -15.70
CA THR A 79 18.87 -28.66 -15.17
C THR A 79 18.02 -29.90 -14.93
N SER A 80 16.70 -29.80 -15.06
CA SER A 80 15.75 -30.85 -14.71
C SER A 80 15.90 -31.33 -13.27
N VAL A 81 16.14 -30.40 -12.34
CA VAL A 81 16.32 -30.67 -10.92
C VAL A 81 15.13 -30.12 -10.13
N ALA A 82 14.57 -30.95 -9.26
CA ALA A 82 13.66 -30.50 -8.20
C ALA A 82 14.44 -30.33 -6.90
N GLY A 83 14.41 -29.15 -6.30
CA GLY A 83 15.00 -28.86 -4.99
C GLY A 83 13.95 -28.90 -3.90
N ILE A 84 14.29 -29.49 -2.75
CA ILE A 84 13.52 -29.34 -1.50
C ILE A 84 14.31 -28.38 -0.63
N ASN A 85 13.79 -27.18 -0.44
CA ASN A 85 14.49 -26.13 0.29
C ASN A 85 13.79 -25.84 1.62
N ASP A 86 14.57 -25.36 2.60
CA ASP A 86 13.97 -24.62 3.71
C ASP A 86 13.15 -23.47 3.14
N VAL A 87 11.95 -23.26 3.68
CA VAL A 87 11.18 -22.06 3.37
C VAL A 87 12.09 -20.87 3.64
N LYS A 88 12.34 -20.06 2.60
CA LYS A 88 13.13 -18.83 2.76
C LYS A 88 12.56 -18.04 3.93
N TYR A 89 13.47 -17.60 4.80
CA TYR A 89 13.18 -16.79 5.97
C TYR A 89 12.06 -15.79 5.68
N GLU A 90 10.93 -15.92 6.39
CA GLU A 90 9.71 -15.18 6.10
C GLU A 90 9.74 -13.76 6.69
N LYS A 91 10.77 -13.44 7.46
CA LYS A 91 11.02 -12.10 7.97
C LYS A 91 11.08 -11.09 6.84
N GLU A 92 11.69 -11.41 5.70
CA GLU A 92 11.70 -10.52 4.54
C GLU A 92 10.28 -10.24 4.04
N LEU A 93 9.43 -11.28 3.97
CA LEU A 93 8.03 -11.14 3.55
C LEU A 93 7.23 -10.30 4.56
N LEU A 94 7.31 -10.63 5.85
CA LEU A 94 6.60 -9.90 6.91
C LEU A 94 7.14 -8.48 7.09
N SER A 95 8.43 -8.25 6.85
CA SER A 95 9.02 -6.90 6.89
C SER A 95 8.47 -6.01 5.78
N GLY A 96 8.06 -6.60 4.65
CA GLY A 96 7.34 -5.90 3.59
C GLY A 96 5.95 -5.39 4.02
N LEU A 97 5.43 -5.81 5.18
CA LEU A 97 4.19 -5.25 5.74
C LEU A 97 4.42 -3.94 6.51
N LEU A 98 5.63 -3.66 6.98
CA LEU A 98 5.93 -2.50 7.82
C LEU A 98 6.79 -1.48 7.07
N PRO A 99 6.81 -0.20 7.49
CA PRO A 99 7.75 0.78 6.95
C PRO A 99 9.20 0.36 7.16
N ASP A 100 10.08 0.69 6.22
CA ASP A 100 11.49 0.32 6.24
C ASP A 100 12.42 1.48 6.63
N GLN A 101 11.86 2.66 6.95
CA GLN A 101 12.61 3.86 7.34
C GLN A 101 12.21 4.37 8.73
N GLU A 102 13.21 4.55 9.58
CA GLU A 102 13.06 5.29 10.83
C GLU A 102 12.57 6.72 10.55
N GLY A 103 11.73 7.26 11.43
CA GLY A 103 11.07 8.55 11.24
C GLY A 103 9.70 8.46 10.56
N TYR A 104 9.32 7.30 10.03
CA TYR A 104 7.96 7.09 9.49
C TYR A 104 6.91 7.38 10.57
N THR A 105 5.95 8.22 10.25
CA THR A 105 4.88 8.64 11.14
C THR A 105 3.55 8.11 10.61
N TRP A 106 2.71 7.63 11.53
CA TRP A 106 1.32 7.30 11.28
C TRP A 106 0.41 8.32 11.96
N LEU A 107 -0.52 8.91 11.22
CA LEU A 107 -1.58 9.76 11.75
C LEU A 107 -2.93 9.07 11.52
N TYR A 108 -3.63 8.80 12.62
CA TYR A 108 -4.94 8.14 12.60
C TYR A 108 -6.03 9.06 13.10
N HIS A 109 -7.23 8.84 12.58
CA HIS A 109 -8.47 9.38 13.11
C HIS A 109 -9.55 8.31 13.10
N GLY A 110 -10.61 8.50 13.88
CA GLY A 110 -11.62 7.47 14.03
C GLY A 110 -12.89 7.95 14.70
N PHE A 111 -13.57 7.02 15.34
CA PHE A 111 -14.84 7.21 16.02
C PHE A 111 -14.85 8.45 16.94
N ALA A 112 -15.92 9.26 16.82
CA ALA A 112 -16.06 10.56 17.48
C ALA A 112 -14.90 11.51 17.14
N GLU A 113 -14.19 12.01 18.14
CA GLU A 113 -13.02 12.89 17.99
C GLU A 113 -11.70 12.13 18.23
N TYR A 114 -11.74 10.80 18.14
CA TYR A 114 -10.54 9.99 18.35
C TYR A 114 -9.51 10.26 17.26
N GLY A 115 -8.28 10.50 17.69
CA GLY A 115 -7.10 10.42 16.83
C GLY A 115 -5.86 10.15 17.66
N HIS A 116 -4.84 9.63 17.01
CA HIS A 116 -3.54 9.41 17.62
C HIS A 116 -2.46 9.47 16.55
N GLN A 117 -1.24 9.72 17.00
CA GLN A 117 -0.06 9.64 16.16
C GLN A 117 0.92 8.62 16.71
N MET A 118 1.67 8.01 15.80
CA MET A 118 2.80 7.12 16.12
C MET A 118 4.00 7.48 15.24
N LYS A 119 5.21 7.25 15.72
CA LYS A 119 6.46 7.44 15.00
C LYS A 119 7.36 6.23 15.17
N LEU A 120 7.94 5.75 14.07
CA LEU A 120 8.92 4.68 14.06
C LEU A 120 10.26 5.25 14.53
N ASP A 121 10.61 4.98 15.78
CA ASP A 121 11.84 5.50 16.39
C ASP A 121 13.06 4.70 15.98
N LYS A 122 12.92 3.37 15.88
CA LYS A 122 14.06 2.49 15.64
C LYS A 122 13.67 1.16 15.02
N ILE A 123 14.50 0.67 14.11
CA ILE A 123 14.46 -0.72 13.61
C ILE A 123 15.70 -1.46 14.13
N THR A 124 15.48 -2.55 14.89
CA THR A 124 16.57 -3.38 15.43
C THR A 124 16.50 -4.78 14.85
N ASP A 125 17.60 -5.22 14.27
CA ASP A 125 17.79 -6.58 13.77
C ASP A 125 18.54 -7.45 14.76
N GLU A 126 17.92 -8.58 15.11
CA GLU A 126 18.52 -9.65 15.89
C GLU A 126 18.53 -10.94 15.05
N ARG A 127 19.23 -11.98 15.54
CA ARG A 127 19.51 -13.19 14.75
C ARG A 127 18.25 -13.88 14.18
N GLN A 128 17.16 -13.89 14.92
CA GLN A 128 15.88 -14.52 14.54
C GLN A 128 14.66 -13.59 14.70
N LYS A 129 14.93 -12.30 14.96
CA LYS A 129 13.91 -11.32 15.31
C LYS A 129 14.21 -9.98 14.66
N ARG A 130 13.17 -9.21 14.34
CA ARG A 130 13.29 -7.76 14.09
C ARG A 130 12.26 -7.03 14.89
N ILE A 131 12.68 -5.92 15.49
CA ILE A 131 11.87 -5.12 16.38
C ILE A 131 11.77 -3.72 15.81
N TYR A 132 10.54 -3.25 15.65
CA TYR A 132 10.21 -1.87 15.30
C TYR A 132 9.74 -1.20 16.58
N SER A 133 10.55 -0.30 17.12
CA SER A 133 10.20 0.47 18.32
C SER A 133 9.49 1.75 17.92
N ILE A 134 8.30 1.94 18.47
CA ILE A 134 7.37 2.99 18.09
C ILE A 134 6.93 3.74 19.35
N SER A 135 7.02 5.06 19.31
CA SER A 135 6.41 5.94 20.29
C SER A 135 5.22 6.66 19.67
N GLY A 136 4.31 7.15 20.50
CA GLY A 136 3.15 7.87 20.02
C GLY A 136 2.37 8.53 21.13
N GLU A 137 1.29 9.17 20.74
CA GLU A 137 0.34 9.77 21.67
C GLU A 137 -1.07 9.80 21.09
N VAL A 138 -2.05 9.65 21.96
CA VAL A 138 -3.46 9.89 21.65
C VAL A 138 -3.73 11.40 21.75
N TYR A 139 -4.47 11.96 20.79
CA TYR A 139 -4.84 13.36 20.82
C TYR A 139 -5.77 13.66 22.01
N ASP A 140 -5.75 14.90 22.48
CA ASP A 140 -6.62 15.35 23.57
C ASP A 140 -7.86 16.07 23.02
N PRO A 141 -9.02 15.39 22.91
CA PRO A 141 -10.26 16.06 22.50
C PRO A 141 -10.81 16.98 23.59
N SER A 142 -10.36 16.84 24.85
CA SER A 142 -10.87 17.62 25.98
C SER A 142 -10.25 19.01 26.11
N GLY A 143 -9.26 19.36 25.27
CA GLY A 143 -8.58 20.64 25.37
C GLY A 143 -7.80 20.85 26.68
N GLY A 144 -7.32 19.77 27.30
CA GLY A 144 -6.52 19.78 28.54
C GLY A 144 -7.28 19.40 29.82
N GLU A 145 -8.57 19.07 29.76
CA GLU A 145 -9.37 18.76 30.95
C GLU A 145 -9.10 17.37 31.54
N SER A 146 -8.66 16.42 30.71
CA SER A 146 -8.42 15.04 31.13
C SER A 146 -6.96 14.78 31.54
N THR A 147 -6.77 14.16 32.71
CA THR A 147 -5.47 13.81 33.29
C THR A 147 -4.95 12.43 32.87
N LYS A 148 -5.62 11.74 31.95
CA LYS A 148 -5.22 10.40 31.49
C LYS A 148 -3.86 10.42 30.81
N ASP A 149 -3.07 9.36 31.01
CA ASP A 149 -1.86 9.15 30.21
C ASP A 149 -2.26 8.87 28.76
N ARG A 150 -1.67 9.64 27.84
CA ARG A 150 -1.95 9.55 26.41
C ARG A 150 -0.77 8.95 25.65
N THR A 151 0.33 8.65 26.33
CA THR A 151 1.52 8.09 25.70
C THR A 151 1.24 6.68 25.17
N ILE A 152 1.88 6.38 24.03
CA ILE A 152 1.88 5.08 23.40
C ILE A 152 3.33 4.63 23.30
N SER A 153 3.62 3.45 23.84
CA SER A 153 4.85 2.72 23.58
C SER A 153 4.48 1.40 22.93
N LEU A 154 5.00 1.13 21.73
CA LEU A 154 4.61 -0.02 20.93
C LEU A 154 5.83 -0.68 20.27
N HIS A 155 5.81 -2.00 20.20
CA HIS A 155 6.73 -2.80 19.43
C HIS A 155 5.99 -3.64 18.40
N TYR A 156 6.38 -3.52 17.13
CA TYR A 156 6.14 -4.61 16.19
C TYR A 156 7.34 -5.55 16.18
N ILE A 157 7.05 -6.84 16.35
CA ILE A 157 8.04 -7.90 16.47
C ILE A 157 7.81 -8.89 15.34
N LEU A 158 8.79 -9.02 14.47
CA LEU A 158 8.89 -10.08 13.48
C LEU A 158 9.71 -11.21 14.09
N GLU A 159 9.09 -12.34 14.36
CA GLU A 159 9.75 -13.53 14.92
C GLU A 159 9.04 -14.78 14.40
N ASP A 160 9.84 -15.73 13.91
CA ASP A 160 9.37 -16.91 13.17
C ASP A 160 8.47 -16.50 11.98
N ASN A 161 7.21 -16.88 12.04
CA ASN A 161 6.18 -16.67 11.03
C ASN A 161 5.14 -15.62 11.46
N ASN A 162 5.47 -14.80 12.47
CA ASN A 162 4.52 -13.91 13.12
C ASN A 162 4.96 -12.46 13.02
N LEU A 163 4.01 -11.58 12.66
CA LEU A 163 4.07 -10.17 13.03
C LEU A 163 3.23 -9.99 14.30
N LYS A 164 3.92 -9.75 15.42
CA LYS A 164 3.33 -9.52 16.73
C LYS A 164 3.35 -8.02 17.08
N GLN A 165 2.31 -7.55 17.76
CA GLN A 165 2.27 -6.25 18.41
C GLN A 165 2.37 -6.44 19.93
N GLU A 166 3.24 -5.66 20.56
CA GLU A 166 3.27 -5.45 22.00
C GLU A 166 3.11 -3.95 22.29
N LYS A 167 2.32 -3.56 23.28
CA LYS A 167 2.11 -2.14 23.59
C LYS A 167 1.91 -1.87 25.08
N VAL A 168 2.17 -0.63 25.46
CA VAL A 168 1.81 -0.02 26.73
C VAL A 168 1.13 1.31 26.42
N GLU A 169 -0.14 1.42 26.79
CA GLU A 169 -0.98 2.61 26.58
C GLU A 169 -2.17 2.60 27.56
N GLU A 170 -2.77 3.77 27.82
CA GLU A 170 -4.01 3.90 28.60
C GLU A 170 -5.22 4.38 27.77
N ALA A 171 -4.99 5.24 26.79
CA ALA A 171 -6.03 6.00 26.10
C ALA A 171 -6.34 5.54 24.66
N MET A 172 -5.65 4.54 24.13
CA MET A 172 -5.76 4.15 22.72
C MET A 172 -7.09 3.41 22.47
N LEU A 173 -7.78 3.74 21.37
CA LEU A 173 -8.96 3.02 20.87
C LEU A 173 -8.57 1.70 20.19
N ASP A 174 -7.53 1.00 20.65
CA ASP A 174 -7.06 -0.24 20.06
C ASP A 174 -7.49 -1.44 20.92
N SER A 175 -6.93 -2.60 20.63
CA SER A 175 -7.07 -3.87 21.36
C SER A 175 -6.98 -3.69 22.87
N LYS A 176 -7.82 -4.43 23.61
CA LYS A 176 -7.74 -4.55 25.08
C LYS A 176 -6.62 -5.50 25.55
N TYR A 177 -5.87 -6.07 24.62
CA TYR A 177 -4.72 -6.94 24.83
C TYR A 177 -3.43 -6.18 24.53
N ASP A 178 -2.48 -6.23 25.47
CA ASP A 178 -1.17 -5.59 25.33
C ASP A 178 -0.22 -6.36 24.42
N SER A 179 -0.52 -7.63 24.14
CA SER A 179 0.28 -8.52 23.29
C SER A 179 -0.63 -9.34 22.38
N LEU A 180 -0.50 -9.19 21.07
CA LEU A 180 -1.33 -9.85 20.07
C LEU A 180 -0.51 -10.20 18.82
N ILE A 181 -0.67 -11.41 18.28
CA ILE A 181 -0.15 -11.71 16.94
C ILE A 181 -1.12 -11.15 15.92
N LEU A 182 -0.66 -10.20 15.12
CA LEU A 182 -1.48 -9.49 14.14
C LEU A 182 -1.68 -10.30 12.85
N ILE A 183 -0.62 -10.91 12.35
CA ILE A 183 -0.71 -11.68 11.11
C ILE A 183 0.38 -12.73 11.08
N LYS A 184 0.08 -13.85 10.42
CA LYS A 184 1.00 -14.95 10.20
C LYS A 184 1.03 -15.35 8.73
N THR A 185 2.14 -15.92 8.32
CA THR A 185 2.24 -16.58 7.02
C THR A 185 1.49 -17.92 7.00
N PRO A 186 1.11 -18.42 5.81
CA PRO A 186 1.21 -17.75 4.51
C PRO A 186 0.27 -16.53 4.41
N LEU A 187 0.72 -15.46 3.74
CA LEU A 187 -0.05 -14.21 3.58
C LEU A 187 -1.11 -14.34 2.47
N VAL A 188 -2.07 -15.22 2.67
CA VAL A 188 -3.18 -15.51 1.75
C VAL A 188 -4.49 -15.56 2.51
N ALA A 189 -5.61 -15.25 1.83
CA ALA A 189 -6.93 -15.38 2.41
C ALA A 189 -7.19 -16.85 2.80
N GLY A 190 -7.79 -17.06 3.98
CA GLY A 190 -8.02 -18.39 4.54
C GLY A 190 -7.00 -18.83 5.59
N THR A 191 -5.82 -18.20 5.67
CA THR A 191 -4.84 -18.50 6.74
C THR A 191 -5.45 -18.19 8.11
N SER A 192 -5.45 -19.17 9.00
CA SER A 192 -6.08 -19.05 10.32
C SER A 192 -5.25 -19.68 11.43
N TRP A 193 -5.39 -19.15 12.65
CA TRP A 193 -4.78 -19.72 13.86
C TRP A 193 -5.61 -19.38 15.09
N SER A 194 -5.38 -20.07 16.20
CA SER A 194 -5.88 -19.68 17.51
C SER A 194 -4.74 -19.13 18.37
N GLN A 195 -5.04 -18.11 19.18
CA GLN A 195 -4.07 -17.52 20.10
C GLN A 195 -4.70 -17.24 21.46
N LYS A 196 -3.96 -17.56 22.53
CA LYS A 196 -4.32 -17.14 23.89
C LYS A 196 -3.78 -15.74 24.13
N VAL A 197 -4.65 -14.87 24.60
CA VAL A 197 -4.33 -13.47 24.94
C VAL A 197 -4.82 -13.17 26.35
N VAL A 198 -4.22 -12.17 26.97
CA VAL A 198 -4.54 -11.75 28.34
C VAL A 198 -5.03 -10.31 28.27
N GLU A 199 -6.24 -10.06 28.76
CA GLU A 199 -6.77 -8.71 28.93
C GLU A 199 -5.99 -7.98 30.04
N LYS A 200 -6.01 -6.64 30.04
CA LYS A 200 -5.36 -5.82 31.10
C LYS A 200 -5.81 -6.17 32.54
N ASN A 201 -7.01 -6.73 32.70
CA ASN A 201 -7.53 -7.20 33.99
C ASN A 201 -7.03 -8.61 34.41
N GLY A 202 -6.20 -9.27 33.57
CA GLY A 202 -5.67 -10.61 33.79
C GLY A 202 -6.53 -11.75 33.23
N LYS A 203 -7.69 -11.47 32.63
CA LYS A 203 -8.57 -12.48 32.04
C LYS A 203 -7.93 -13.08 30.78
N GLU A 204 -7.73 -14.40 30.79
CA GLU A 204 -7.34 -15.14 29.60
C GLU A 204 -8.51 -15.30 28.63
N THR A 205 -8.24 -15.06 27.35
CA THR A 205 -9.19 -15.23 26.25
C THR A 205 -8.53 -16.03 25.14
N LEU A 206 -9.29 -16.94 24.50
CA LEU A 206 -8.85 -17.64 23.30
C LEU A 206 -9.50 -16.97 22.08
N LEU A 207 -8.67 -16.40 21.21
CA LEU A 207 -9.09 -15.80 19.95
C LEU A 207 -8.87 -16.77 18.80
N ASN A 208 -9.86 -16.89 17.92
CA ASN A 208 -9.68 -17.45 16.59
C ASN A 208 -9.39 -16.31 15.62
N THR A 209 -8.33 -16.44 14.83
CA THR A 209 -7.87 -15.40 13.90
C THR A 209 -7.86 -15.94 12.47
N LEU A 210 -8.26 -15.09 11.51
CA LEU A 210 -8.38 -15.42 10.10
C LEU A 210 -7.95 -14.25 9.23
N ILE A 211 -7.08 -14.49 8.24
CA ILE A 211 -6.90 -13.58 7.09
C ILE A 211 -8.15 -13.72 6.21
N LYS A 212 -9.08 -12.79 6.34
CA LYS A 212 -10.41 -12.84 5.73
C LYS A 212 -10.36 -12.52 4.23
N ARG A 213 -9.57 -11.52 3.85
CA ARG A 213 -9.41 -11.06 2.46
C ARG A 213 -8.02 -10.48 2.23
N VAL A 214 -7.55 -10.59 0.99
CA VAL A 214 -6.33 -9.96 0.48
C VAL A 214 -6.70 -9.23 -0.79
N GLU A 215 -6.49 -7.92 -0.81
CA GLU A 215 -6.89 -7.02 -1.90
C GLU A 215 -5.67 -6.23 -2.38
N VAL A 216 -5.70 -5.75 -3.62
CA VAL A 216 -4.66 -4.86 -4.15
C VAL A 216 -5.24 -3.46 -4.18
N ALA A 217 -4.64 -2.55 -3.40
CA ALA A 217 -5.03 -1.15 -3.35
C ALA A 217 -4.67 -0.42 -4.66
N SER A 218 -5.18 0.79 -4.83
CA SER A 218 -4.95 1.62 -6.04
C SER A 218 -3.48 1.94 -6.31
N ASP A 219 -2.63 1.90 -5.28
CA ASP A 219 -1.17 2.08 -5.37
C ASP A 219 -0.42 0.78 -5.68
N GLY A 220 -1.12 -0.32 -5.96
CA GLY A 220 -0.56 -1.62 -6.30
C GLY A 220 -0.08 -2.45 -5.11
N LYS A 221 -0.20 -1.92 -3.88
CA LYS A 221 0.18 -2.62 -2.65
C LYS A 221 -0.94 -3.52 -2.16
N LYS A 222 -0.60 -4.64 -1.52
CA LYS A 222 -1.62 -5.52 -0.93
C LYS A 222 -2.09 -5.01 0.43
N GLU A 223 -3.38 -5.22 0.68
CA GLU A 223 -4.06 -5.02 1.95
C GLU A 223 -4.61 -6.35 2.46
N TYR A 224 -4.24 -6.70 3.69
CA TYR A 224 -4.64 -7.92 4.38
C TYR A 224 -5.65 -7.56 5.45
N THR A 225 -6.89 -8.00 5.29
CA THR A 225 -7.89 -7.85 6.36
C THR A 225 -7.84 -9.07 7.25
N VAL A 226 -7.53 -8.86 8.52
CA VAL A 226 -7.40 -9.90 9.54
C VAL A 226 -8.49 -9.74 10.59
N ARG A 227 -9.23 -10.81 10.84
CA ARG A 227 -10.36 -10.88 11.79
C ARG A 227 -9.94 -11.70 13.01
N TYR A 228 -10.25 -11.21 14.20
CA TYR A 228 -9.99 -11.87 15.49
C TYR A 228 -11.31 -12.00 16.24
N GLU A 229 -11.68 -13.21 16.65
CA GLU A 229 -12.97 -13.48 17.29
C GLU A 229 -12.77 -14.22 18.60
N ASP A 230 -13.37 -13.70 19.67
CA ASP A 230 -13.41 -14.39 20.96
C ASP A 230 -14.27 -15.65 20.82
N THR A 231 -13.72 -16.78 21.25
CA THR A 231 -14.41 -18.07 21.20
C THR A 231 -15.56 -18.19 22.21
N ASN A 232 -15.63 -17.31 23.21
CA ASN A 232 -16.60 -17.38 24.30
C ASN A 232 -17.52 -16.15 24.39
N SER A 233 -17.42 -15.20 23.46
CA SER A 233 -18.28 -14.01 23.42
C SER A 233 -18.50 -13.54 22.00
N ASN A 234 -19.29 -12.47 21.82
CA ASN A 234 -19.47 -11.83 20.50
C ASN A 234 -18.37 -10.80 20.20
N TYR A 235 -17.37 -10.66 21.08
CA TYR A 235 -16.28 -9.71 20.91
C TYR A 235 -15.44 -10.06 19.68
N TYR A 236 -15.07 -9.03 18.93
CA TYR A 236 -14.17 -9.15 17.81
C TYR A 236 -13.28 -7.93 17.64
N GLU A 237 -12.19 -8.15 16.89
CA GLU A 237 -11.39 -7.09 16.27
C GLU A 237 -11.23 -7.38 14.77
N GLU A 238 -11.11 -6.35 13.94
CA GLU A 238 -10.72 -6.46 12.53
C GLU A 238 -9.62 -5.43 12.26
N ARG A 239 -8.55 -5.82 11.57
CA ARG A 239 -7.46 -4.93 11.14
C ARG A 239 -7.28 -5.02 9.63
N VAL A 240 -6.94 -3.90 9.02
CA VAL A 240 -6.37 -3.88 7.66
C VAL A 240 -4.89 -3.58 7.79
N ILE A 241 -4.05 -4.47 7.28
CA ILE A 241 -2.58 -4.35 7.27
C ILE A 241 -2.16 -4.15 5.82
N LYS A 242 -1.45 -3.07 5.51
CA LYS A 242 -1.03 -2.71 4.15
C LYS A 242 0.48 -2.81 3.97
N GLU A 243 0.92 -3.32 2.83
CA GLU A 243 2.35 -3.43 2.49
C GLU A 243 3.08 -2.08 2.62
N GLY A 244 4.19 -2.08 3.36
CA GLY A 244 5.03 -0.93 3.66
C GLY A 244 4.42 0.10 4.61
N SER A 245 3.22 -0.13 5.16
CA SER A 245 2.53 0.83 6.03
C SER A 245 2.07 0.24 7.36
N GLY A 246 1.99 -1.08 7.52
CA GLY A 246 1.51 -1.73 8.74
C GLY A 246 -0.01 -1.62 8.88
N VAL A 247 -0.51 -1.48 10.11
CA VAL A 247 -1.94 -1.36 10.38
C VAL A 247 -2.46 -0.02 9.84
N VAL A 248 -3.37 -0.04 8.87
CA VAL A 248 -3.98 1.16 8.27
C VAL A 248 -5.44 1.35 8.66
N ALA A 249 -6.08 0.32 9.19
CA ALA A 249 -7.41 0.43 9.81
C ALA A 249 -7.58 -0.59 10.93
N PHE A 250 -8.42 -0.23 11.89
CA PHE A 250 -8.83 -1.07 13.01
C PHE A 250 -10.29 -0.85 13.31
N GLU A 251 -11.00 -1.94 13.63
CA GLU A 251 -12.35 -1.92 14.17
C GLU A 251 -12.43 -2.92 15.33
N LYS A 252 -13.22 -2.59 16.35
CA LYS A 252 -13.62 -3.54 17.38
C LYS A 252 -15.07 -3.34 17.77
N LEU A 253 -15.64 -4.34 18.42
CA LEU A 253 -16.89 -4.18 19.15
C LEU A 253 -16.63 -3.42 20.46
N LEU A 254 -17.22 -2.22 20.62
CA LEU A 254 -17.29 -1.56 21.92
C LEU A 254 -18.48 -2.13 22.68
N GLU A 255 -18.22 -2.70 23.85
CA GLU A 255 -19.23 -3.25 24.74
C GLU A 255 -19.49 -2.27 25.88
N LEU A 256 -20.73 -1.80 25.97
CA LEU A 256 -21.28 -1.03 27.10
C LEU A 256 -22.23 -1.94 27.89
N GLU A 257 -22.70 -1.47 29.07
CA GLU A 257 -23.56 -2.28 29.94
C GLU A 257 -24.81 -2.84 29.22
N ASP A 258 -25.47 -2.01 28.40
CA ASP A 258 -26.75 -2.37 27.74
C ASP A 258 -26.67 -2.45 26.20
N SER A 259 -25.50 -2.20 25.60
CA SER A 259 -25.37 -2.18 24.13
C SER A 259 -23.97 -2.50 23.67
N SER A 260 -23.86 -2.96 22.42
CA SER A 260 -22.58 -3.08 21.75
C SER A 260 -22.68 -2.56 20.31
N PHE A 261 -21.64 -1.89 19.85
CA PHE A 261 -21.58 -1.35 18.50
C PHE A 261 -20.12 -1.22 18.03
N PRO A 262 -19.87 -1.28 16.72
CA PRO A 262 -18.51 -1.16 16.18
C PRO A 262 -17.96 0.26 16.37
N VAL A 263 -16.68 0.32 16.77
CA VAL A 263 -15.88 1.55 16.78
C VAL A 263 -14.58 1.30 16.02
N SER A 264 -14.10 2.31 15.31
CA SER A 264 -12.96 2.15 14.40
C SER A 264 -12.06 3.37 14.36
N TYR A 265 -10.84 3.17 13.85
CA TYR A 265 -9.95 4.22 13.39
C TYR A 265 -9.25 3.79 12.09
N PHE A 266 -8.81 4.77 11.32
CA PHE A 266 -8.14 4.56 10.05
C PHE A 266 -7.00 5.57 9.86
N GLN A 267 -5.97 5.13 9.15
CA GLN A 267 -4.83 5.96 8.80
C GLN A 267 -5.30 6.96 7.75
N TYR A 268 -5.10 8.24 8.06
CA TYR A 268 -5.31 9.32 7.10
C TYR A 268 -4.00 9.67 6.39
N VAL A 269 -2.89 9.69 7.13
CA VAL A 269 -1.56 9.98 6.58
C VAL A 269 -0.54 9.02 7.16
N GLY A 270 0.34 8.52 6.29
CA GLY A 270 1.49 7.70 6.64
C GLY A 270 2.69 8.06 5.77
N GLY A 271 3.87 8.21 6.38
CA GLY A 271 5.11 8.55 5.68
C GLY A 271 6.08 9.32 6.56
N ASN A 272 7.15 9.83 5.96
CA ASN A 272 8.00 10.81 6.63
C ASN A 272 7.28 12.16 6.61
N ILE A 273 6.86 12.63 7.78
CA ILE A 273 6.06 13.84 7.91
C ILE A 273 6.92 14.97 8.46
N GLU A 274 6.94 16.09 7.73
CA GLU A 274 7.56 17.34 8.16
C GLU A 274 6.52 18.46 8.09
N THR A 275 6.50 19.33 9.10
CA THR A 275 5.77 20.60 9.00
C THR A 275 6.72 21.64 8.42
N ILE A 276 6.35 22.21 7.28
CA ILE A 276 7.12 23.29 6.66
C ILE A 276 6.21 24.48 6.36
N GLU A 277 6.77 25.69 6.44
CA GLU A 277 6.10 26.90 5.96
C GLU A 277 6.16 26.93 4.43
N LEU A 278 5.00 27.02 3.78
CA LEU A 278 4.84 27.17 2.34
C LEU A 278 4.22 28.53 2.01
N ASN A 279 4.59 29.05 0.84
CA ASN A 279 4.02 30.27 0.28
C ASN A 279 2.87 29.90 -0.65
N LEU A 280 1.64 30.28 -0.29
CA LEU A 280 0.44 30.04 -1.08
C LEU A 280 -0.07 31.38 -1.63
N TYR A 281 -0.34 31.44 -2.92
CA TYR A 281 -0.76 32.68 -3.58
C TYR A 281 -2.27 32.69 -3.81
N PHE A 282 -2.97 33.66 -3.21
CA PHE A 282 -4.43 33.81 -3.32
C PHE A 282 -4.79 35.20 -3.85
N PRO A 283 -5.85 35.34 -4.66
CA PRO A 283 -6.34 36.65 -5.07
C PRO A 283 -6.97 37.43 -3.91
N ASP A 284 -6.96 38.75 -4.02
CA ASP A 284 -7.79 39.65 -3.23
C ASP A 284 -9.27 39.60 -3.66
N GLU A 285 -10.13 40.34 -2.94
CA GLU A 285 -11.58 40.35 -3.21
C GLU A 285 -11.94 40.87 -4.60
N ASP A 286 -11.11 41.76 -5.16
CA ASP A 286 -11.32 42.38 -6.47
C ASP A 286 -10.67 41.59 -7.63
N ALA A 287 -10.01 40.45 -7.35
CA ALA A 287 -9.26 39.65 -8.32
C ALA A 287 -8.23 40.48 -9.11
N SER A 288 -7.58 41.42 -8.43
CA SER A 288 -6.63 42.37 -9.00
C SER A 288 -5.18 41.87 -8.95
N LYS A 289 -4.80 41.23 -7.84
CA LYS A 289 -3.45 40.77 -7.56
C LYS A 289 -3.46 39.52 -6.68
N LEU A 290 -2.38 38.76 -6.76
CA LEU A 290 -2.11 37.60 -5.92
C LEU A 290 -1.25 38.01 -4.73
N PHE A 291 -1.75 37.72 -3.53
CA PHE A 291 -1.04 37.95 -2.28
C PHE A 291 -0.52 36.64 -1.73
N GLN A 292 0.71 36.69 -1.19
CA GLN A 292 1.35 35.57 -0.54
C GLN A 292 0.78 35.38 0.86
N GLU A 293 0.24 34.19 1.13
CA GLU A 293 -0.08 33.69 2.46
C GLU A 293 0.96 32.64 2.86
N LYS A 294 1.70 32.90 3.94
CA LYS A 294 2.58 31.91 4.56
C LYS A 294 1.75 30.93 5.39
N ARG A 295 1.89 29.64 5.12
CA ARG A 295 1.11 28.59 5.81
C ARG A 295 1.98 27.40 6.19
N GLU A 296 1.91 27.00 7.45
CA GLU A 296 2.45 25.72 7.89
C GLU A 296 1.62 24.57 7.31
N MET A 297 2.29 23.68 6.58
CA MET A 297 1.70 22.54 5.90
C MET A 297 2.42 21.25 6.28
N LEU A 298 1.64 20.19 6.50
CA LEU A 298 2.18 18.84 6.65
C LEU A 298 2.60 18.32 5.28
N VAL A 299 3.89 18.00 5.14
CA VAL A 299 4.48 17.43 3.93
C VAL A 299 4.85 15.98 4.20
N VAL A 300 4.29 15.10 3.37
CA VAL A 300 4.50 13.66 3.46
C VAL A 300 5.49 13.23 2.38
N ASP A 301 6.57 12.57 2.76
CA ASP A 301 7.63 12.05 1.88
C ASP A 301 8.21 13.14 0.96
N ASN A 302 8.44 14.34 1.52
CA ASN A 302 8.97 15.50 0.79
C ASN A 302 8.12 15.93 -0.43
N ARG A 303 6.83 15.57 -0.47
CA ARG A 303 5.90 15.95 -1.56
C ARG A 303 5.35 17.37 -1.40
N LYS A 304 6.25 18.36 -1.33
CA LYS A 304 5.92 19.79 -1.09
C LYS A 304 4.89 20.34 -2.08
N ALA A 305 5.06 20.04 -3.36
CA ALA A 305 4.16 20.51 -4.42
C ALA A 305 2.71 20.02 -4.22
N ARG A 306 2.53 18.77 -3.77
CA ARG A 306 1.20 18.22 -3.47
C ARG A 306 0.57 18.92 -2.28
N ALA A 307 1.35 19.12 -1.21
CA ALA A 307 0.87 19.86 -0.04
C ALA A 307 0.48 21.29 -0.40
N ALA A 308 1.26 21.98 -1.24
CA ALA A 308 0.97 23.33 -1.69
C ALA A 308 -0.38 23.42 -2.43
N ILE A 309 -0.63 22.52 -3.38
CA ILE A 309 -1.91 22.45 -4.10
C ILE A 309 -3.08 22.10 -3.17
N GLN A 310 -2.90 21.18 -2.23
CA GLN A 310 -3.92 20.90 -1.21
C GLN A 310 -4.21 22.14 -0.34
N GLY A 311 -3.18 22.94 -0.03
CA GLY A 311 -3.33 24.21 0.64
C GLY A 311 -4.15 25.22 -0.16
N LEU A 312 -3.94 25.30 -1.48
CA LEU A 312 -4.75 26.14 -2.36
C LEU A 312 -6.20 25.66 -2.46
N ILE A 313 -6.43 24.36 -2.62
CA ILE A 313 -7.78 23.75 -2.66
C ILE A 313 -8.54 24.03 -1.37
N ALA A 314 -7.86 23.99 -0.22
CA ALA A 314 -8.46 24.32 1.08
C ALA A 314 -8.84 25.80 1.23
N GLY A 315 -8.38 26.67 0.33
CA GLY A 315 -8.64 28.11 0.34
C GLY A 315 -7.75 28.90 1.32
N PRO A 316 -7.85 30.24 1.31
CA PRO A 316 -7.09 31.13 2.18
C PRO A 316 -7.58 31.08 3.64
N ARG A 317 -6.68 31.40 4.59
CA ARG A 317 -6.99 31.61 6.01
C ARG A 317 -6.92 33.08 6.39
N GLN A 318 -6.19 33.88 5.60
CA GLN A 318 -6.08 35.31 5.81
C GLN A 318 -7.33 36.04 5.33
N SER A 319 -7.84 36.96 6.17
CA SER A 319 -8.97 37.82 5.81
C SER A 319 -8.63 38.72 4.61
N GLY A 320 -9.61 38.91 3.71
CA GLY A 320 -9.46 39.73 2.50
C GLY A 320 -8.94 38.98 1.28
N LEU A 321 -8.53 37.71 1.43
CA LEU A 321 -8.17 36.83 0.32
C LEU A 321 -9.34 35.92 -0.07
N LYS A 322 -9.39 35.47 -1.33
CA LYS A 322 -10.41 34.57 -1.86
C LYS A 322 -9.83 33.26 -2.38
N SER A 323 -10.63 32.20 -2.33
CA SER A 323 -10.30 30.96 -3.04
C SER A 323 -10.42 31.20 -4.54
N SER A 324 -9.42 30.77 -5.30
CA SER A 324 -9.43 30.77 -6.76
C SER A 324 -9.64 29.38 -7.34
N ILE A 325 -9.50 28.32 -6.55
CA ILE A 325 -9.75 26.95 -7.00
C ILE A 325 -11.25 26.66 -6.92
N PRO A 326 -11.90 26.19 -8.02
CA PRO A 326 -13.33 25.89 -8.01
C PRO A 326 -13.72 24.80 -7.01
N ASP A 327 -14.90 24.98 -6.41
CA ASP A 327 -15.46 24.03 -5.44
C ASP A 327 -15.60 22.64 -6.06
N GLY A 328 -15.22 21.62 -5.29
CA GLY A 328 -15.25 20.22 -5.73
C GLY A 328 -14.06 19.77 -6.57
N THR A 329 -13.09 20.65 -6.88
CA THR A 329 -11.85 20.26 -7.56
C THR A 329 -11.09 19.20 -6.77
N VAL A 330 -10.71 18.10 -7.44
CA VAL A 330 -9.87 17.04 -6.88
C VAL A 330 -8.55 16.99 -7.65
N LEU A 331 -7.42 16.94 -6.92
CA LEU A 331 -6.11 16.64 -7.50
C LEU A 331 -5.99 15.13 -7.74
N LEU A 332 -6.10 14.70 -8.99
CA LEU A 332 -6.01 13.30 -9.40
C LEU A 332 -4.55 12.82 -9.41
N ASN A 333 -3.63 13.64 -9.92
CA ASN A 333 -2.23 13.29 -10.00
C ASN A 333 -1.31 14.52 -9.95
N ILE A 334 -0.09 14.33 -9.47
CA ILE A 334 0.98 15.32 -9.52
C ILE A 334 2.35 14.64 -9.57
N TYR A 335 3.18 15.07 -10.52
CA TYR A 335 4.57 14.61 -10.66
C TYR A 335 5.44 15.72 -11.25
N ILE A 336 6.75 15.64 -11.00
CA ILE A 336 7.73 16.62 -11.49
C ILE A 336 8.68 15.91 -12.44
N GLN A 337 8.84 16.44 -13.65
CA GLN A 337 9.77 15.92 -14.64
C GLN A 337 10.41 17.09 -15.39
N ASN A 338 11.74 17.07 -15.52
CA ASN A 338 12.51 18.11 -16.23
C ASN A 338 12.18 19.54 -15.74
N ARG A 339 12.07 19.74 -14.42
CA ARG A 339 11.70 21.02 -13.78
C ARG A 339 10.27 21.52 -14.11
N ILE A 340 9.44 20.70 -14.75
CA ILE A 340 8.01 20.98 -14.99
C ILE A 340 7.18 20.17 -14.00
N CYS A 341 6.26 20.84 -13.30
CA CYS A 341 5.27 20.18 -12.45
C CYS A 341 4.01 19.89 -13.27
N TYR A 342 3.64 18.62 -13.40
CA TYR A 342 2.43 18.19 -14.08
C TYR A 342 1.33 17.97 -13.06
N LEU A 343 0.20 18.63 -13.24
CA LEU A 343 -1.00 18.52 -12.42
C LEU A 343 -2.12 17.90 -13.24
N ASP A 344 -2.81 16.92 -12.66
CA ASP A 344 -4.04 16.37 -13.22
C ASP A 344 -5.19 16.66 -12.25
N PHE A 345 -6.19 17.40 -12.69
CA PHE A 345 -7.37 17.73 -11.91
C PHE A 345 -8.61 17.00 -12.42
N SER A 346 -9.61 16.89 -11.56
CA SER A 346 -10.95 16.44 -11.94
C SER A 346 -11.69 17.48 -12.78
N ARG A 347 -12.79 17.09 -13.42
CA ARG A 347 -13.55 17.94 -14.34
C ARG A 347 -14.13 19.19 -13.68
N GLU A 348 -14.43 19.13 -12.40
CA GLU A 348 -14.93 20.26 -11.59
C GLU A 348 -14.02 21.49 -11.64
N PHE A 349 -12.70 21.29 -11.86
CA PHE A 349 -11.75 22.38 -12.05
C PHE A 349 -12.14 23.33 -13.19
N ILE A 350 -12.80 22.82 -14.23
CA ILE A 350 -13.30 23.61 -15.35
C ILE A 350 -14.79 23.90 -15.16
N ASP A 351 -15.59 22.85 -14.93
CA ASP A 351 -17.05 22.94 -15.02
C ASP A 351 -17.67 23.80 -13.90
N ASN A 352 -17.03 23.87 -12.73
CA ASN A 352 -17.50 24.69 -11.60
C ASN A 352 -16.82 26.07 -11.54
N HIS A 353 -15.95 26.40 -12.49
CA HIS A 353 -15.28 27.69 -12.48
C HIS A 353 -16.30 28.81 -12.68
N SER A 354 -16.20 29.87 -11.88
CA SER A 354 -17.08 31.06 -11.98
C SER A 354 -16.94 31.86 -13.28
N GLY A 355 -16.01 31.43 -14.15
CA GLY A 355 -15.58 32.09 -15.37
C GLY A 355 -15.02 33.50 -15.18
N GLY A 356 -14.86 34.19 -16.30
CA GLY A 356 -14.40 35.57 -16.37
C GLY A 356 -12.88 35.64 -16.45
N SER A 357 -12.38 36.42 -17.41
CA SER A 357 -10.95 36.45 -17.75
C SER A 357 -10.04 36.81 -16.57
N ALA A 358 -10.50 37.67 -15.65
CA ALA A 358 -9.77 37.97 -14.42
C ALA A 358 -9.73 36.76 -13.45
N GLY A 359 -10.87 36.10 -13.23
CA GLY A 359 -10.94 34.92 -12.36
C GLY A 359 -10.10 33.76 -12.89
N GLU A 360 -10.24 33.45 -14.18
CA GLU A 360 -9.46 32.41 -14.88
C GLU A 360 -7.95 32.65 -14.73
N LEU A 361 -7.51 33.90 -14.89
CA LEU A 361 -6.10 34.28 -14.74
C LEU A 361 -5.62 34.18 -13.29
N MET A 362 -6.45 34.57 -12.30
CA MET A 362 -6.10 34.42 -10.89
C MET A 362 -6.01 32.95 -10.46
N THR A 363 -6.86 32.08 -10.98
CA THR A 363 -6.78 30.63 -10.71
C THR A 363 -5.49 30.02 -11.25
N LEU A 364 -5.14 30.33 -12.49
CA LEU A 364 -3.87 29.86 -13.07
C LEU A 364 -2.67 30.48 -12.34
N GLY A 365 -2.68 31.77 -12.08
CA GLY A 365 -1.62 32.46 -11.36
C GLY A 365 -1.42 31.92 -9.93
N SER A 366 -2.51 31.66 -9.20
CA SER A 366 -2.46 31.03 -7.87
C SER A 366 -1.71 29.69 -7.90
N ILE A 367 -2.04 28.83 -8.85
CA ILE A 367 -1.41 27.50 -9.01
C ILE A 367 0.07 27.65 -9.42
N VAL A 368 0.32 28.41 -10.47
CA VAL A 368 1.64 28.50 -11.10
C VAL A 368 2.63 29.21 -10.18
N ASN A 369 2.25 30.34 -9.58
CA ASN A 369 3.17 31.09 -8.71
C ASN A 369 3.45 30.33 -7.39
N THR A 370 2.46 29.63 -6.84
CA THR A 370 2.67 28.76 -5.66
C THR A 370 3.64 27.62 -5.96
N LEU A 371 3.51 26.96 -7.11
CA LEU A 371 4.37 25.82 -7.43
C LEU A 371 5.76 26.23 -7.88
N THR A 372 5.90 27.31 -8.64
CA THR A 372 7.20 27.82 -9.10
C THR A 372 8.02 28.47 -7.98
N ASP A 373 7.43 28.70 -6.80
CA ASP A 373 8.16 29.09 -5.59
C ASP A 373 8.95 27.92 -4.96
N LEU A 374 8.67 26.69 -5.42
CA LEU A 374 9.31 25.47 -4.93
C LEU A 374 10.40 25.01 -5.90
N GLU A 375 11.65 24.96 -5.45
CA GLU A 375 12.69 24.24 -6.21
C GLU A 375 12.37 22.73 -6.28
N PRO A 376 12.54 22.07 -7.45
CA PRO A 376 13.16 22.55 -8.69
C PRO A 376 12.15 22.96 -9.79
N ILE A 377 10.98 23.48 -9.47
CA ILE A 377 9.88 23.71 -10.43
C ILE A 377 10.02 25.09 -11.11
N ASP A 378 10.17 25.09 -12.44
CA ASP A 378 10.23 26.32 -13.25
C ASP A 378 8.88 26.66 -13.91
N SER A 379 8.07 25.64 -14.20
CA SER A 379 6.78 25.79 -14.88
C SER A 379 5.80 24.68 -14.52
N VAL A 380 4.52 24.88 -14.85
CA VAL A 380 3.43 23.97 -14.51
C VAL A 380 2.60 23.61 -15.73
N GLN A 381 2.45 22.31 -16.00
CA GLN A 381 1.51 21.80 -16.99
C GLN A 381 0.23 21.33 -16.28
N ILE A 382 -0.92 21.88 -16.67
CA ILE A 382 -2.21 21.47 -16.14
C ILE A 382 -2.90 20.53 -17.13
N MET A 383 -3.51 19.47 -16.59
CA MET A 383 -4.29 18.46 -17.30
C MET A 383 -5.63 18.29 -16.56
N VAL A 384 -6.64 17.83 -17.29
CA VAL A 384 -7.95 17.48 -16.72
C VAL A 384 -8.33 16.08 -17.17
N GLU A 385 -8.54 15.20 -16.19
CA GLU A 385 -8.81 13.77 -16.40
C GLU A 385 -7.81 13.10 -17.37
N GLY A 386 -6.52 13.39 -17.17
CA GLY A 386 -5.42 12.84 -17.95
C GLY A 386 -5.26 13.44 -19.36
N LYS A 387 -6.01 14.48 -19.71
CA LYS A 387 -5.95 15.13 -21.04
C LYS A 387 -5.33 16.52 -20.96
N THR A 388 -4.45 16.83 -21.92
CA THR A 388 -3.99 18.19 -22.21
C THR A 388 -4.90 18.85 -23.26
N GLY A 389 -4.84 20.19 -23.34
CA GLY A 389 -5.55 20.95 -24.38
C GLY A 389 -7.02 21.23 -24.08
N GLU A 390 -7.46 20.98 -22.85
CA GLU A 390 -8.72 21.53 -22.35
C GLU A 390 -8.61 23.05 -22.21
N THR A 391 -9.74 23.75 -22.13
CA THR A 391 -9.77 25.21 -22.01
C THR A 391 -10.38 25.62 -20.69
N LEU A 392 -9.67 26.45 -19.93
CA LEU A 392 -10.25 27.18 -18.79
C LEU A 392 -10.73 28.54 -19.31
N GLY A 393 -12.04 28.64 -19.58
CA GLY A 393 -12.63 29.81 -20.21
C GLY A 393 -12.13 30.04 -21.63
N ASN A 394 -11.25 31.02 -21.83
CA ASN A 394 -10.59 31.29 -23.12
C ASN A 394 -9.11 30.89 -23.16
N ILE A 395 -8.57 30.30 -22.09
CA ILE A 395 -7.16 29.94 -21.97
C ILE A 395 -6.97 28.45 -22.28
N LEU A 396 -6.21 28.15 -23.32
CA LEU A 396 -5.88 26.79 -23.73
C LEU A 396 -4.78 26.20 -22.83
N LEU A 397 -5.03 25.04 -22.23
CA LEU A 397 -4.11 24.35 -21.31
C LEU A 397 -3.32 23.25 -22.05
N ASP A 398 -2.69 23.60 -23.17
CA ASP A 398 -1.93 22.65 -24.01
C ASP A 398 -0.41 22.69 -23.78
N SER A 399 0.07 23.70 -23.04
CA SER A 399 1.50 23.98 -22.85
C SER A 399 1.81 24.35 -21.39
N PRO A 400 3.05 24.12 -20.91
CA PRO A 400 3.44 24.52 -19.56
C PRO A 400 3.36 26.03 -19.37
N LEU A 401 2.82 26.45 -18.23
CA LEU A 401 2.70 27.84 -17.82
C LEU A 401 3.89 28.23 -16.95
N GLU A 402 4.55 29.32 -17.31
CA GLU A 402 5.64 29.92 -16.54
C GLU A 402 5.10 30.87 -15.47
N ARG A 403 5.96 31.19 -14.50
CA ARG A 403 5.66 32.11 -13.40
C ARG A 403 5.11 33.44 -13.92
N MET A 404 4.01 33.89 -13.30
CA MET A 404 3.27 35.09 -13.69
C MET A 404 3.58 36.23 -12.71
N GLU A 405 4.78 36.80 -12.81
CA GLU A 405 5.28 37.86 -11.91
C GLU A 405 4.36 39.09 -11.88
N ASP A 406 3.79 39.47 -13.03
CA ASP A 406 2.89 40.62 -13.15
C ASP A 406 1.60 40.48 -12.34
N LEU A 407 1.23 39.27 -11.89
CA LEU A 407 0.07 39.04 -11.05
C LEU A 407 0.37 39.16 -9.56
N ILE A 408 1.63 39.08 -9.15
CA ILE A 408 2.00 39.12 -7.73
C ILE A 408 1.87 40.56 -7.22
N ALA A 409 1.31 40.73 -6.02
CA ALA A 409 1.27 42.00 -5.33
C ALA A 409 2.69 42.39 -4.88
N GLU A 410 3.07 43.66 -5.07
CA GLU A 410 4.32 44.16 -4.52
C GLU A 410 4.24 44.16 -2.98
N THR A 411 5.21 43.55 -2.30
CA THR A 411 5.37 43.70 -0.86
C THR A 411 5.83 45.13 -0.55
N GLU A 412 5.00 45.91 0.14
CA GLU A 412 5.38 47.21 0.72
C GLU A 412 6.47 47.09 1.78
#